data_AF-A0A7S4JRG5-F1
#
_entry.id   AF-A0A7S4JRG5-F1
#
_cell.length_a   1.000
_cell.length_b   1.000
_cell.length_c   1.000
_cell.angle_alpha   90.00
_cell.angle_beta   90.00
_cell.angle_gamma   90.00
#
_symmetry.space_group_name_H-M   'P 1'
#
loop_
_entity.id
_entity.type
_entity.pdbx_description
1 polymer ?
#
loop_
_entity_poly.entity_id
_entity_poly.type
_entity_poly.pdbx_seq_one_letter_code
_entity_poly.pdbx_strand_id
1 'polypeptide(L)'
;MDYEFMGGKRSDYGAIEQMEGQRSAGQRSAGSSSKRKSGGRGSSTEHGFLAEMGLGCGPNTWKTTTVCVCFFIGITIMVTAWMDTCVPFCGAKEKKSGLWKDAWKNQTIPSDMQSSMDTSVDPCDDFYKFACGGFIDNTGIKPDQVEWAKAWDGVESRISKELRSAVEKDTGKAGTFFRACMDTKTIESLGATPLKPYLDMIDGINTHDDLVAAIAKLQKISVAVYFDWQVMADPTDPTRYVFAILDSGLTLPDAKMYTDSSPEFEKIRRQYKKVVERVLQLTGLNPVQAKAAAADALSVETAIAKHTLPDDLLRTAKAKHYNMADLNKLAPKLGFPTIIKLMGGPHVGKTTDNILCKDSQFLEGLSSIMSSPTFWAHKAYLRFKVAYGLGSDLSSEFLKQGLEVGHILTGVMHETPRWRKCYDSTKSNLPDEVAKIFVKKYLPKQNIDVAEEMLQSIRLQFKKVMANEDWMEPATRKLAIQ
;
A
#
# COMPACT_ATOMS: atom_id res chain seq x y z
N MET A 1 -35.69 28.30 10.34
CA MET A 1 -34.82 29.37 10.90
C MET A 1 -33.77 29.63 9.86
N ASP A 2 -34.07 30.63 9.04
CA ASP A 2 -33.34 31.03 7.84
C ASP A 2 -32.03 31.74 8.20
N TYR A 3 -31.01 31.56 7.38
CA TYR A 3 -29.95 32.55 7.23
C TYR A 3 -29.52 32.59 5.75
N GLU A 4 -30.01 33.62 5.06
CA GLU A 4 -29.42 34.17 3.83
C GLU A 4 -28.07 34.84 4.17
N PHE A 5 -27.07 34.70 3.29
CA PHE A 5 -26.06 35.75 3.13
C PHE A 5 -25.57 35.85 1.66
N MET A 6 -26.07 36.92 1.05
CA MET A 6 -25.55 37.80 0.00
C MET A 6 -24.26 37.41 -0.78
N GLY A 7 -24.38 37.53 -2.10
CA GLY A 7 -23.28 37.45 -3.05
C GLY A 7 -22.39 38.70 -3.13
N GLY A 8 -21.18 38.47 -3.64
CA GLY A 8 -20.24 39.48 -4.11
C GLY A 8 -19.51 38.96 -5.35
N LYS A 9 -19.53 39.77 -6.43
CA LYS A 9 -18.93 39.49 -7.74
C LYS A 9 -17.42 39.79 -7.77
N ARG A 10 -16.74 39.04 -8.65
CA ARG A 10 -15.54 39.35 -9.47
C ARG A 10 -14.15 39.42 -8.81
N SER A 11 -13.23 38.60 -9.33
CA SER A 11 -12.16 39.06 -10.25
C SER A 11 -11.45 37.87 -10.90
N ASP A 12 -11.24 37.98 -12.20
CA ASP A 12 -10.49 37.08 -13.08
C ASP A 12 -9.04 36.86 -12.62
N TYR A 13 -8.54 35.63 -12.76
CA TYR A 13 -7.13 35.37 -13.08
C TYR A 13 -7.04 34.39 -14.24
N GLY A 14 -6.57 34.94 -15.36
CA GLY A 14 -6.37 34.25 -16.62
C GLY A 14 -5.17 33.31 -16.61
N ALA A 15 -5.18 32.50 -17.66
CA ALA A 15 -4.18 31.54 -18.08
C ALA A 15 -2.73 32.05 -18.02
N ILE A 16 -1.81 31.16 -17.64
CA ILE A 16 -0.44 31.14 -18.15
C ILE A 16 -0.16 29.73 -18.67
N GLU A 17 -0.16 29.61 -19.99
CA GLU A 17 0.42 28.52 -20.76
C GLU A 17 1.96 28.59 -20.75
N GLN A 18 2.55 27.40 -20.75
CA GLN A 18 3.80 26.93 -21.37
C GLN A 18 4.91 27.94 -21.75
N MET A 19 6.10 27.68 -21.22
CA MET A 19 7.36 27.74 -22.00
C MET A 19 8.36 26.69 -21.50
N GLU A 20 8.41 25.53 -22.16
CA GLU A 20 9.63 24.72 -22.25
C GLU A 20 10.07 24.69 -23.72
N GLY A 21 11.15 25.41 -24.00
CA GLY A 21 11.80 25.47 -25.30
C GLY A 21 13.23 24.94 -25.21
N GLN A 22 13.41 23.77 -25.82
CA GLN A 22 14.56 23.33 -26.62
C GLN A 22 15.99 23.50 -26.06
N ARG A 23 16.69 22.36 -25.90
CA ARG A 23 18.10 22.25 -26.29
C ARG A 23 18.34 21.00 -27.12
N SER A 24 18.78 21.20 -28.36
CA SER A 24 19.35 20.19 -29.24
C SER A 24 20.76 20.63 -29.66
N ALA A 25 21.65 19.63 -29.67
CA ALA A 25 22.81 19.42 -30.55
C ALA A 25 24.01 20.39 -30.56
N GLY A 26 25.20 19.78 -30.46
CA GLY A 26 26.49 20.38 -30.81
C GLY A 26 27.66 19.40 -30.61
N GLN A 27 27.95 18.61 -31.65
CA GLN A 27 29.12 17.75 -31.79
C GLN A 27 30.46 18.51 -31.67
N ARG A 28 31.55 17.79 -31.30
CA ARG A 28 32.80 17.73 -32.11
C ARG A 28 33.76 16.61 -31.63
N SER A 29 34.25 15.87 -32.63
CA SER A 29 35.37 14.92 -32.67
C SER A 29 36.72 15.61 -32.36
N ALA A 30 37.91 15.01 -32.21
CA ALA A 30 38.51 13.76 -32.69
C ALA A 30 39.88 13.55 -32.00
N GLY A 31 40.46 12.36 -32.18
CA GLY A 31 41.92 12.14 -32.21
C GLY A 31 42.48 11.32 -31.04
N SER A 32 42.75 10.02 -31.23
CA SER A 32 44.06 9.47 -31.66
C SER A 32 44.96 9.17 -30.43
N SER A 33 45.60 8.01 -30.21
CA SER A 33 46.01 6.91 -31.08
C SER A 33 46.64 5.80 -30.21
N SER A 34 46.36 4.54 -30.58
CA SER A 34 47.26 3.35 -30.61
C SER A 34 47.89 2.83 -29.29
N LYS A 35 47.57 1.58 -28.88
CA LYS A 35 48.27 0.29 -29.21
C LYS A 35 49.62 0.17 -28.48
N ARG A 36 50.08 -0.96 -27.94
CA ARG A 36 49.66 -2.38 -27.92
C ARG A 36 50.66 -3.13 -26.99
N LYS A 37 50.17 -4.22 -26.37
CA LYS A 37 50.79 -5.57 -26.19
C LYS A 37 52.20 -5.69 -25.57
N SER A 38 52.32 -6.42 -24.46
CA SER A 38 52.72 -7.86 -24.32
C SER A 38 54.13 -7.91 -23.72
N GLY A 39 54.58 -8.79 -22.83
CA GLY A 39 54.14 -10.08 -22.32
C GLY A 39 55.43 -10.86 -21.95
N GLY A 40 55.44 -11.63 -20.85
CA GLY A 40 56.31 -12.81 -20.70
C GLY A 40 57.66 -12.69 -19.94
N ARG A 41 57.72 -13.42 -18.81
CA ARG A 41 58.80 -14.26 -18.24
C ARG A 41 60.26 -13.76 -18.15
N GLY A 42 60.84 -13.90 -16.95
CA GLY A 42 62.30 -14.08 -16.77
C GLY A 42 62.74 -13.91 -15.32
N SER A 43 63.52 -14.87 -14.82
CA SER A 43 63.93 -15.10 -13.43
C SER A 43 65.03 -14.18 -12.88
N SER A 44 65.24 -14.32 -11.57
CA SER A 44 66.47 -14.14 -10.80
C SER A 44 66.97 -12.72 -10.57
N THR A 45 66.76 -12.23 -9.35
CA THR A 45 67.82 -11.65 -8.48
C THR A 45 67.25 -11.53 -7.05
N GLU A 46 67.05 -12.67 -6.39
CA GLU A 46 66.99 -12.75 -4.92
C GLU A 46 68.39 -12.49 -4.37
N HIS A 47 68.86 -11.24 -4.30
CA HIS A 47 70.03 -10.85 -3.47
C HIS A 47 70.14 -9.33 -3.23
N GLY A 48 69.07 -8.54 -3.42
CA GLY A 48 69.11 -7.07 -3.27
C GLY A 48 68.53 -6.52 -1.96
N PHE A 49 67.45 -7.09 -1.45
CA PHE A 49 66.64 -6.41 -0.42
C PHE A 49 67.17 -6.57 1.01
N LEU A 50 67.86 -7.68 1.31
CA LEU A 50 68.39 -7.95 2.66
C LEU A 50 69.74 -7.27 2.94
N ALA A 51 70.41 -6.74 1.91
CA ALA A 51 71.65 -5.98 2.05
C ALA A 51 71.39 -4.49 2.37
N GLU A 52 70.24 -3.93 1.96
CA GLU A 52 69.89 -2.51 2.19
C GLU A 52 69.37 -2.20 3.61
N MET A 53 68.97 -3.22 4.39
CA MET A 53 68.56 -3.06 5.80
C MET A 53 69.67 -3.40 6.82
N GLY A 54 70.91 -3.60 6.37
CA GLY A 54 72.05 -3.79 7.28
C GLY A 54 72.07 -5.10 8.08
N LEU A 55 71.38 -6.14 7.61
CA LEU A 55 71.30 -7.46 8.27
C LEU A 55 72.12 -8.52 7.51
N GLY A 56 73.39 -8.21 7.23
CA GLY A 56 74.35 -9.20 6.73
C GLY A 56 74.64 -10.27 7.78
N CYS A 57 74.45 -11.54 7.45
CA CYS A 57 74.77 -12.68 8.31
C CYS A 57 76.29 -12.90 8.39
N GLY A 58 76.94 -12.30 9.39
CA GLY A 58 78.24 -12.74 9.89
C GLY A 58 78.11 -13.75 11.03
N PRO A 59 79.13 -14.56 11.35
CA PRO A 59 78.98 -15.79 12.14
C PRO A 59 78.71 -15.63 13.64
N ASN A 60 78.19 -14.50 14.12
CA ASN A 60 78.02 -14.24 15.56
C ASN A 60 76.82 -13.34 15.95
N THR A 61 75.81 -13.17 15.09
CA THR A 61 74.69 -12.24 15.37
C THR A 61 73.40 -12.88 15.87
N TRP A 62 73.33 -14.20 16.06
CA TRP A 62 72.07 -14.87 16.47
C TRP A 62 71.56 -14.38 17.84
N LYS A 63 72.45 -14.16 18.83
CA LYS A 63 72.02 -13.77 20.17
C LYS A 63 71.45 -12.35 20.28
N THR A 64 71.89 -11.40 19.44
CA THR A 64 71.41 -10.01 19.47
C THR A 64 70.12 -9.83 18.67
N THR A 65 69.95 -10.54 17.55
CA THR A 65 68.73 -10.44 16.74
C THR A 65 67.52 -11.10 17.44
N THR A 66 67.71 -12.21 18.17
CA THR A 66 66.63 -12.85 18.94
C THR A 66 66.15 -11.98 20.11
N VAL A 67 67.06 -11.27 20.79
CA VAL A 67 66.68 -10.36 21.88
C VAL A 67 65.89 -9.16 21.34
N CYS A 68 66.29 -8.58 20.20
CA CYS A 68 65.54 -7.49 19.59
C CYS A 68 64.14 -7.93 19.11
N VAL A 69 64.01 -9.09 18.47
CA VAL A 69 62.71 -9.59 17.99
C VAL A 69 61.78 -9.92 19.17
N CYS A 70 62.28 -10.52 20.24
CA CYS A 70 61.48 -10.76 21.46
C CYS A 70 61.07 -9.46 22.16
N PHE A 71 61.92 -8.41 22.14
CA PHE A 71 61.59 -7.10 22.69
C PHE A 71 60.50 -6.39 21.87
N PHE A 72 60.56 -6.46 20.54
CA PHE A 72 59.53 -5.89 19.66
C PHE A 72 58.19 -6.65 19.74
N ILE A 73 58.22 -7.98 19.87
CA ILE A 73 57.01 -8.79 20.10
C ILE A 73 56.41 -8.49 21.48
N GLY A 74 57.25 -8.35 22.51
CA GLY A 74 56.81 -7.95 23.85
C GLY A 74 56.16 -6.57 23.87
N ILE A 75 56.77 -5.58 23.18
CA ILE A 75 56.21 -4.22 23.07
C ILE A 75 54.91 -4.23 22.26
N THR A 76 54.82 -4.99 21.17
CA THR A 76 53.56 -5.05 20.39
C THR A 76 52.43 -5.70 21.18
N ILE A 77 52.68 -6.79 21.90
CA ILE A 77 51.69 -7.40 22.80
C ILE A 77 51.29 -6.44 23.92
N MET A 78 52.25 -5.71 24.49
CA MET A 78 51.96 -4.75 25.55
C MET A 78 51.18 -3.54 25.02
N VAL A 79 51.48 -3.06 23.82
CA VAL A 79 50.75 -1.95 23.16
C VAL A 79 49.37 -2.39 22.70
N THR A 80 49.19 -3.60 22.18
CA THR A 80 47.85 -4.12 21.83
C THR A 80 47.02 -4.38 23.09
N ALA A 81 47.62 -4.93 24.16
CA ALA A 81 46.92 -5.11 25.43
C ALA A 81 46.57 -3.75 26.06
N TRP A 82 47.45 -2.75 25.95
CA TRP A 82 47.19 -1.38 26.40
C TRP A 82 46.15 -0.68 25.53
N MET A 83 46.12 -0.93 24.22
CA MET A 83 45.08 -0.40 23.33
C MET A 83 43.72 -1.06 23.63
N ASP A 84 43.65 -2.37 23.82
CA ASP A 84 42.40 -3.07 24.15
C ASP A 84 41.89 -2.75 25.57
N THR A 85 42.76 -2.38 26.51
CA THR A 85 42.35 -2.02 27.88
C THR A 85 42.16 -0.52 28.11
N CYS A 86 42.89 0.36 27.42
CA CYS A 86 42.82 1.82 27.62
C CYS A 86 42.08 2.60 26.51
N VAL A 87 41.94 2.10 25.28
CA VAL A 87 41.16 2.79 24.23
C VAL A 87 39.66 2.86 24.56
N PRO A 88 39.02 1.90 25.26
CA PRO A 88 37.65 2.10 25.75
C PRO A 88 37.52 3.27 26.75
N PHE A 89 38.63 3.72 27.37
CA PHE A 89 38.62 4.66 28.49
C PHE A 89 38.95 6.11 28.12
N CYS A 90 39.58 6.37 26.97
CA CYS A 90 39.99 7.74 26.57
C CYS A 90 39.11 8.41 25.50
N GLY A 91 37.98 7.79 25.12
CA GLY A 91 37.09 8.38 24.12
C GLY A 91 35.68 7.81 24.04
N ALA A 92 35.34 6.78 24.83
CA ALA A 92 33.93 6.49 25.05
C ALA A 92 33.37 7.66 25.87
N LYS A 93 32.59 8.55 25.23
CA LYS A 93 31.64 9.37 25.97
C LYS A 93 30.93 8.40 26.90
N GLU A 94 31.06 8.60 28.21
CA GLU A 94 30.24 7.92 29.21
C GLU A 94 28.81 8.02 28.68
N LYS A 95 28.24 6.89 28.20
CA LYS A 95 26.83 6.87 27.82
C LYS A 95 26.11 7.20 29.11
N LYS A 96 25.54 8.40 29.20
CA LYS A 96 24.74 8.81 30.35
C LYS A 96 23.39 8.08 30.29
N SER A 97 23.45 6.75 30.39
CA SER A 97 22.27 5.90 30.49
C SER A 97 21.50 6.31 31.74
N GLY A 98 20.25 6.75 31.57
CA GLY A 98 19.40 7.15 32.68
C GLY A 98 19.18 8.65 32.87
N LEU A 99 19.66 9.54 31.99
CA LEU A 99 19.23 10.96 31.98
C LEU A 99 17.71 11.11 31.94
N TRP A 100 17.03 10.20 31.25
CA TRP A 100 15.58 10.12 31.21
C TRP A 100 14.95 9.77 32.57
N LYS A 101 15.67 9.08 33.47
CA LYS A 101 15.17 8.74 34.82
C LYS A 101 15.00 9.99 35.67
N ASP A 102 15.89 10.97 35.51
CA ASP A 102 15.78 12.25 36.20
C ASP A 102 14.69 13.14 35.57
N ALA A 103 14.60 13.17 34.24
CA ALA A 103 13.56 13.92 33.51
C ALA A 103 12.13 13.41 33.81
N TRP A 104 11.97 12.11 34.09
CA TRP A 104 10.68 11.50 34.41
C TRP A 104 10.45 11.15 35.87
N LYS A 105 11.37 11.53 36.76
CA LYS A 105 11.26 11.23 38.20
C LYS A 105 9.95 11.70 38.84
N ASN A 106 9.35 12.76 38.28
CA ASN A 106 8.10 13.36 38.75
C ASN A 106 6.92 13.16 37.78
N GLN A 107 7.03 12.24 36.81
CA GLN A 107 5.93 11.92 35.89
C GLN A 107 5.42 10.50 36.11
N THR A 108 4.09 10.37 36.20
CA THR A 108 3.43 9.07 36.24
C THR A 108 3.24 8.57 34.81
N ILE A 109 4.10 7.64 34.37
CA ILE A 109 3.92 6.95 33.09
C ILE A 109 2.80 5.90 33.27
N PRO A 110 1.78 5.83 32.39
CA PRO A 110 0.78 4.77 32.44
C PRO A 110 1.41 3.37 32.44
N SER A 111 0.84 2.43 33.22
CA SER A 111 1.42 1.09 33.40
C SER A 111 1.50 0.29 32.10
N ASP A 112 0.53 0.49 31.21
CA ASP A 112 0.53 -0.11 29.88
C ASP A 112 1.63 0.44 28.98
N MET A 113 2.00 1.72 29.11
CA MET A 113 3.17 2.30 28.44
C MET A 113 4.48 1.77 29.04
N GLN A 114 4.59 1.71 30.38
CA GLN A 114 5.78 1.16 31.04
C GLN A 114 6.09 -0.26 30.56
N SER A 115 5.06 -1.10 30.39
CA SER A 115 5.22 -2.47 29.88
C SER A 115 5.72 -2.55 28.43
N SER A 116 5.55 -1.49 27.63
CA SER A 116 6.03 -1.44 26.25
C SER A 116 7.50 -1.01 26.13
N MET A 117 8.04 -0.33 27.15
CA MET A 117 9.34 0.32 27.08
C MET A 117 10.48 -0.64 27.42
N ASP A 118 11.62 -0.47 26.76
CA ASP A 118 12.91 -1.06 27.14
C ASP A 118 13.80 0.03 27.74
N THR A 119 13.78 0.12 29.07
CA THR A 119 14.53 1.13 29.82
C THR A 119 16.04 0.86 29.90
N SER A 120 16.52 -0.24 29.34
CA SER A 120 17.97 -0.51 29.24
C SER A 120 18.63 0.27 28.09
N VAL A 121 17.84 0.73 27.11
CA VAL A 121 18.30 1.49 25.96
C VAL A 121 18.31 2.99 26.27
N ASP A 122 19.32 3.69 25.76
CA ASP A 122 19.35 5.16 25.83
C ASP A 122 18.38 5.73 24.78
N PRO A 123 17.35 6.51 25.17
CA PRO A 123 16.43 7.14 24.22
C PRO A 123 17.12 8.08 23.23
N CYS A 124 18.31 8.59 23.53
CA CYS A 124 19.10 9.40 22.62
C CYS A 124 19.85 8.57 21.56
N ASP A 125 20.02 7.26 21.78
CA ASP A 125 20.63 6.34 20.82
C ASP A 125 19.58 5.69 19.92
N ASP A 126 18.52 5.13 20.52
CA ASP A 126 17.41 4.50 19.80
C ASP A 126 16.10 4.69 20.57
N PHE A 127 15.39 5.76 20.24
CA PHE A 127 14.10 6.07 20.87
C PHE A 127 13.03 5.03 20.57
N TYR A 128 13.10 4.33 19.42
CA TYR A 128 12.11 3.32 19.07
C TYR A 128 12.28 2.07 19.93
N LYS A 129 13.51 1.55 20.07
CA LYS A 129 13.77 0.42 20.98
C LYS A 129 13.52 0.82 22.43
N PHE A 130 13.87 2.03 22.86
CA PHE A 130 13.52 2.51 24.20
C PHE A 130 12.00 2.54 24.45
N ALA A 131 11.21 3.08 23.53
CA ALA A 131 9.77 3.25 23.71
C ALA A 131 8.96 1.95 23.50
N CYS A 132 9.42 1.08 22.59
CA CYS A 132 8.66 -0.07 22.08
C CYS A 132 9.34 -1.42 22.31
N GLY A 133 10.60 -1.45 22.78
CA GLY A 133 11.41 -2.66 22.87
C GLY A 133 10.80 -3.74 23.75
N GLY A 134 10.27 -3.37 24.91
CA GLY A 134 9.55 -4.29 25.78
C GLY A 134 8.29 -4.87 25.13
N PHE A 135 7.58 -4.11 24.31
CA PHE A 135 6.44 -4.62 23.55
C PHE A 135 6.87 -5.63 22.47
N ILE A 136 7.93 -5.32 21.72
CA ILE A 136 8.46 -6.18 20.65
C ILE A 136 8.92 -7.52 21.23
N ASP A 137 9.65 -7.47 22.35
CA ASP A 137 10.23 -8.66 22.97
C ASP A 137 9.16 -9.59 23.59
N ASN A 138 8.02 -9.03 24.02
CA ASN A 138 6.98 -9.78 24.74
C ASN A 138 5.75 -10.17 23.91
N THR A 139 5.47 -9.50 22.78
CA THR A 139 4.20 -9.71 22.05
C THR A 139 4.34 -10.74 20.93
N GLY A 140 5.47 -10.70 20.21
CA GLY A 140 5.65 -11.46 18.98
C GLY A 140 4.63 -11.12 17.89
N ILE A 141 4.82 -11.68 16.69
CA ILE A 141 3.82 -11.67 15.62
C ILE A 141 3.23 -13.08 15.56
N LYS A 142 1.89 -13.19 15.57
CA LYS A 142 1.24 -14.49 15.52
C LYS A 142 1.39 -15.13 14.13
N PRO A 143 1.31 -16.47 14.01
CA PRO A 143 1.47 -17.15 12.73
C PRO A 143 0.47 -16.76 11.64
N ASP A 144 -0.66 -16.16 12.01
CA ASP A 144 -1.73 -15.68 11.12
C ASP A 144 -1.64 -14.17 10.79
N GLN A 145 -0.55 -13.51 11.19
CA GLN A 145 -0.34 -12.07 11.06
C GLN A 145 0.99 -11.74 10.38
N VAL A 146 1.00 -10.67 9.59
CA VAL A 146 2.22 -10.16 8.93
C VAL A 146 2.87 -9.05 9.75
N GLU A 147 2.05 -8.31 10.49
CA GLU A 147 2.43 -7.22 11.36
C GLU A 147 1.47 -7.16 12.55
N TRP A 148 1.90 -6.50 13.61
CA TRP A 148 1.06 -6.21 14.77
C TRP A 148 1.54 -4.97 15.50
N ALA A 149 0.69 -3.94 15.55
CA ALA A 149 0.93 -2.68 16.22
C ALA A 149 -0.03 -2.50 17.41
N LYS A 150 0.52 -2.27 18.61
CA LYS A 150 -0.28 -1.99 19.82
C LYS A 150 -1.26 -0.83 19.62
N ALA A 151 -0.83 0.22 18.90
CA ALA A 151 -1.57 1.45 18.70
C ALA A 151 -2.84 1.27 17.84
N TRP A 152 -2.80 0.39 16.84
CA TRP A 152 -3.90 0.19 15.89
C TRP A 152 -4.60 -1.14 16.16
N ASP A 153 -3.90 -2.26 15.99
CA ASP A 153 -4.46 -3.60 16.10
C ASP A 153 -4.88 -3.94 17.53
N GLY A 154 -4.12 -3.48 18.53
CA GLY A 154 -4.47 -3.64 19.95
C GLY A 154 -5.79 -2.94 20.29
N VAL A 155 -5.95 -1.70 19.81
CA VAL A 155 -7.18 -0.91 20.00
C VAL A 155 -8.34 -1.56 19.25
N GLU A 156 -8.13 -1.97 17.99
CA GLU A 156 -9.19 -2.57 17.19
C GLU A 156 -9.63 -3.95 17.72
N SER A 157 -8.69 -4.77 18.19
CA SER A 157 -8.98 -6.05 18.84
C SER A 157 -9.80 -5.86 20.11
N ARG A 158 -9.51 -4.82 20.89
CA ARG A 158 -10.30 -4.48 22.08
C ARG A 158 -11.70 -4.02 21.71
N ILE A 159 -11.82 -3.04 20.81
CA ILE A 159 -13.10 -2.46 20.38
C ILE A 159 -14.01 -3.56 19.82
N SER A 160 -13.49 -4.41 18.95
CA SER A 160 -14.29 -5.48 18.33
C SER A 160 -14.78 -6.52 19.32
N LYS A 161 -13.96 -6.93 20.30
CA LYS A 161 -14.39 -7.83 21.37
C LYS A 161 -15.48 -7.19 22.24
N GLU A 162 -15.30 -5.93 22.60
CA GLU A 162 -16.21 -5.18 23.46
C GLU A 162 -17.56 -4.86 22.79
N LEU A 163 -17.54 -4.59 21.49
CA LEU A 163 -18.73 -4.29 20.70
C LEU A 163 -19.43 -5.53 20.13
N ARG A 164 -18.73 -6.66 19.96
CA ARG A 164 -19.29 -7.87 19.34
C ARG A 164 -20.65 -8.21 19.92
N SER A 165 -20.76 -8.35 21.25
CA SER A 165 -22.04 -8.75 21.86
C SER A 165 -23.14 -7.70 21.65
N ALA A 166 -22.80 -6.42 21.52
CA ALA A 166 -23.78 -5.37 21.27
C ALA A 166 -24.27 -5.41 19.81
N VAL A 167 -23.36 -5.60 18.86
CA VAL A 167 -23.70 -5.79 17.43
C VAL A 167 -24.52 -7.07 17.25
N GLU A 168 -24.12 -8.18 17.86
CA GLU A 168 -24.82 -9.46 17.74
C GLU A 168 -26.26 -9.41 18.26
N LYS A 169 -26.51 -8.64 19.34
CA LYS A 169 -27.82 -8.45 19.95
C LYS A 169 -28.64 -7.32 19.32
N ASP A 170 -28.06 -6.53 18.43
CA ASP A 170 -28.78 -5.46 17.74
C ASP A 170 -29.95 -6.06 16.92
N THR A 171 -31.14 -5.49 17.12
CA THR A 171 -32.34 -5.88 16.36
C THR A 171 -32.44 -5.14 15.03
N GLY A 172 -31.58 -4.14 14.80
CA GLY A 172 -31.48 -3.38 13.58
C GLY A 172 -30.67 -4.06 12.47
N LYS A 173 -30.21 -3.24 11.52
CA LYS A 173 -29.48 -3.69 10.33
C LYS A 173 -28.14 -4.31 10.68
N ALA A 174 -27.41 -3.75 11.65
CA ALA A 174 -26.08 -4.24 12.02
C ALA A 174 -26.14 -5.66 12.57
N GLY A 175 -27.05 -5.93 13.51
CA GLY A 175 -27.20 -7.27 14.06
C GLY A 175 -27.80 -8.27 13.06
N THR A 176 -28.70 -7.82 12.19
CA THR A 176 -29.23 -8.67 11.11
C THR A 176 -28.13 -9.10 10.14
N PHE A 177 -27.29 -8.17 9.69
CA PHE A 177 -26.15 -8.46 8.82
C PHE A 177 -25.14 -9.38 9.52
N PHE A 178 -24.79 -9.09 10.78
CA PHE A 178 -23.86 -9.90 11.56
C PHE A 178 -24.34 -11.35 11.69
N ARG A 179 -25.61 -11.56 12.06
CA ARG A 179 -26.20 -12.91 12.21
C ARG A 179 -26.28 -13.66 10.87
N ALA A 180 -26.60 -12.98 9.77
CA ALA A 180 -26.57 -13.58 8.44
C ALA A 180 -25.16 -14.07 8.07
N CYS A 181 -24.12 -13.28 8.37
CA CYS A 181 -22.74 -13.73 8.18
C CYS A 181 -22.35 -14.91 9.10
N MET A 182 -22.90 -14.98 10.31
CA MET A 182 -22.59 -16.08 11.25
C MET A 182 -23.26 -17.42 10.89
N ASP A 183 -24.33 -17.42 10.09
CA ASP A 183 -25.05 -18.63 9.68
C ASP A 183 -24.30 -19.44 8.59
N THR A 184 -23.21 -20.06 9.02
CA THR A 184 -22.38 -20.92 8.17
C THR A 184 -23.14 -22.10 7.60
N LYS A 185 -24.13 -22.65 8.32
CA LYS A 185 -24.92 -23.79 7.82
C LYS A 185 -25.67 -23.41 6.54
N THR A 186 -26.34 -22.26 6.53
CA THR A 186 -27.04 -21.77 5.33
C THR A 186 -26.05 -21.44 4.22
N ILE A 187 -24.95 -20.76 4.54
CA ILE A 187 -23.91 -20.37 3.56
C ILE A 187 -23.30 -21.60 2.87
N GLU A 188 -22.88 -22.62 3.63
CA GLU A 188 -22.33 -23.85 3.05
C GLU A 188 -23.37 -24.60 2.22
N SER A 189 -24.63 -24.63 2.65
CA SER A 189 -25.71 -25.28 1.89
C SER A 189 -26.00 -24.61 0.54
N LEU A 190 -25.85 -23.29 0.47
CA LEU A 190 -26.06 -22.51 -0.75
C LEU A 190 -24.86 -22.58 -1.70
N GLY A 191 -23.64 -22.75 -1.18
CA GLY A 191 -22.44 -22.85 -2.01
C GLY A 191 -22.32 -21.70 -3.02
N ALA A 192 -22.28 -22.04 -4.30
CA ALA A 192 -22.21 -21.08 -5.41
C ALA A 192 -23.58 -20.59 -5.92
N THR A 193 -24.70 -21.12 -5.42
CA THR A 193 -26.05 -20.83 -5.93
C THR A 193 -26.37 -19.33 -6.03
N PRO A 194 -25.99 -18.45 -5.07
CA PRO A 194 -26.23 -17.02 -5.17
C PRO A 194 -25.57 -16.35 -6.38
N LEU A 195 -24.54 -16.95 -6.98
CA LEU A 195 -23.88 -16.42 -8.17
C LEU A 195 -24.68 -16.63 -9.45
N LYS A 196 -25.63 -17.59 -9.46
CA LYS A 196 -26.30 -18.05 -10.69
C LYS A 196 -26.84 -16.92 -11.56
N PRO A 197 -27.57 -15.89 -11.05
CA PRO A 197 -28.09 -14.82 -11.89
C PRO A 197 -27.00 -14.03 -12.63
N TYR A 198 -25.81 -13.88 -12.02
CA TYR A 198 -24.68 -13.20 -12.65
C TYR A 198 -23.96 -14.11 -13.65
N LEU A 199 -23.83 -15.40 -13.33
CA LEU A 199 -23.23 -16.39 -14.23
C LEU A 199 -24.08 -16.54 -15.50
N ASP A 200 -25.40 -16.67 -15.38
CA ASP A 200 -26.32 -16.77 -16.51
C ASP A 200 -26.23 -15.52 -17.41
N MET A 201 -26.18 -14.32 -16.80
CA MET A 201 -26.01 -13.05 -17.52
C MET A 201 -24.69 -13.02 -18.29
N ILE A 202 -23.59 -13.46 -17.67
CA ILE A 202 -22.26 -13.50 -18.29
C ILE A 202 -22.23 -14.52 -19.43
N ASP A 203 -22.79 -15.70 -19.23
CA ASP A 203 -22.85 -16.75 -20.25
C ASP A 203 -23.68 -16.29 -21.47
N GLY A 204 -24.68 -15.43 -21.26
CA GLY A 204 -25.51 -14.81 -22.29
C GLY A 204 -24.88 -13.67 -23.09
N ILE A 205 -23.64 -13.23 -22.81
CA ILE A 205 -23.00 -12.12 -23.55
C ILE A 205 -22.71 -12.55 -24.99
N ASN A 206 -23.41 -11.97 -25.97
CA ASN A 206 -23.19 -12.26 -27.40
C ASN A 206 -22.92 -10.99 -28.21
N THR A 207 -23.15 -9.83 -27.62
CA THR A 207 -22.94 -8.52 -28.22
C THR A 207 -22.16 -7.61 -27.28
N HIS A 208 -21.67 -6.51 -27.83
CA HIS A 208 -21.02 -5.47 -27.06
C HIS A 208 -21.98 -4.84 -26.03
N ASP A 209 -23.25 -4.68 -26.39
CA ASP A 209 -24.27 -4.13 -25.48
C ASP A 209 -24.53 -5.06 -24.29
N ASP A 210 -24.50 -6.38 -24.51
CA ASP A 210 -24.60 -7.36 -23.41
C ASP A 210 -23.40 -7.24 -22.45
N LEU A 211 -22.19 -7.06 -22.99
CA LEU A 211 -20.98 -6.86 -22.18
C LEU A 211 -21.08 -5.58 -21.34
N VAL A 212 -21.49 -4.47 -21.96
CA VAL A 212 -21.72 -3.18 -21.28
C VAL A 212 -22.78 -3.30 -20.19
N ALA A 213 -23.88 -4.00 -20.45
CA ALA A 213 -24.92 -4.25 -19.45
C ALA A 213 -24.42 -5.12 -18.28
N ALA A 214 -23.61 -6.14 -18.57
CA ALA A 214 -22.99 -6.99 -17.56
C ALA A 214 -22.02 -6.19 -16.66
N ILE A 215 -21.17 -5.35 -17.25
CA ILE A 215 -20.27 -4.44 -16.53
C ILE A 215 -21.08 -3.55 -15.58
N ALA A 216 -22.12 -2.88 -16.09
CA ALA A 216 -22.96 -2.01 -15.28
C ALA A 216 -23.64 -2.74 -14.11
N LYS A 217 -24.09 -3.98 -14.33
CA LYS A 217 -24.72 -4.80 -13.30
C LYS A 217 -23.73 -5.16 -12.18
N LEU A 218 -22.49 -5.51 -12.53
CA LEU A 218 -21.44 -5.85 -11.57
C LEU A 218 -20.97 -4.63 -10.78
N GLN A 219 -20.80 -3.49 -11.45
CA GLN A 219 -20.48 -2.22 -10.79
C GLN A 219 -21.55 -1.83 -9.74
N LYS A 220 -22.83 -2.07 -10.06
CA LYS A 220 -23.96 -1.76 -9.15
C LYS A 220 -23.96 -2.59 -7.85
N ILE A 221 -23.29 -3.75 -7.84
CA ILE A 221 -23.12 -4.59 -6.66
C ILE A 221 -21.70 -4.49 -6.08
N SER A 222 -20.97 -3.42 -6.41
CA SER A 222 -19.61 -3.16 -5.95
C SER A 222 -18.59 -4.23 -6.32
N VAL A 223 -18.83 -4.96 -7.42
CA VAL A 223 -17.82 -5.81 -8.05
C VAL A 223 -17.10 -4.97 -9.11
N ALA A 224 -15.96 -4.40 -8.74
CA ALA A 224 -15.15 -3.58 -9.63
C ALA A 224 -14.59 -4.41 -10.79
N VAL A 225 -15.05 -4.10 -12.00
CA VAL A 225 -14.58 -4.71 -13.25
C VAL A 225 -14.16 -3.63 -14.23
N TYR A 226 -12.92 -3.74 -14.71
CA TYR A 226 -12.25 -2.83 -15.65
C TYR A 226 -11.93 -1.45 -15.09
N PHE A 227 -12.81 -0.84 -14.30
CA PHE A 227 -12.57 0.41 -13.58
C PHE A 227 -13.33 0.38 -12.26
N ASP A 228 -13.05 1.33 -11.37
CA ASP A 228 -13.85 1.57 -10.17
C ASP A 228 -14.28 3.04 -10.15
N TRP A 229 -15.18 3.39 -9.24
CA TRP A 229 -15.71 4.74 -9.17
C TRP A 229 -16.10 5.14 -7.75
N GLN A 230 -16.03 6.45 -7.48
CA GLN A 230 -16.53 7.03 -6.25
C GLN A 230 -17.13 8.41 -6.48
N VAL A 231 -18.05 8.81 -5.60
CA VAL A 231 -18.51 10.20 -5.52
C VAL A 231 -17.73 10.87 -4.40
N MET A 232 -17.03 11.94 -4.74
CA MET A 232 -16.20 12.68 -3.79
C MET A 232 -16.31 14.19 -4.02
N ALA A 233 -15.88 14.98 -3.05
CA ALA A 233 -15.72 16.42 -3.24
C ALA A 233 -14.68 16.69 -4.33
N ASP A 234 -14.93 17.68 -5.18
CA ASP A 234 -13.98 18.05 -6.23
C ASP A 234 -12.70 18.62 -5.61
N PRO A 235 -11.50 18.10 -5.94
CA PRO A 235 -10.26 18.61 -5.39
C PRO A 235 -9.93 20.04 -5.84
N THR A 236 -10.55 20.53 -6.91
CA THR A 236 -10.38 21.90 -7.43
C THR A 236 -11.51 22.85 -6.99
N ASP A 237 -12.68 22.32 -6.61
CA ASP A 237 -13.82 23.07 -6.10
C ASP A 237 -14.60 22.24 -5.05
N PRO A 238 -14.19 22.24 -3.78
CA PRO A 238 -14.77 21.37 -2.75
C PRO A 238 -16.25 21.67 -2.42
N THR A 239 -16.86 22.68 -3.06
CA THR A 239 -18.29 23.00 -2.91
C THR A 239 -19.21 22.11 -3.76
N ARG A 240 -18.65 21.34 -4.71
CA ARG A 240 -19.39 20.41 -5.58
C ARG A 240 -18.84 18.99 -5.50
N TYR A 241 -19.68 18.04 -5.88
CA TYR A 241 -19.29 16.64 -6.03
C TYR A 241 -18.87 16.32 -7.47
N VAL A 242 -17.92 15.39 -7.60
CA VAL A 242 -17.50 14.77 -8.85
C VAL A 242 -17.70 13.26 -8.80
N PHE A 243 -17.94 12.68 -9.97
CA PHE A 243 -17.85 11.25 -10.21
C PHE A 243 -16.41 10.93 -10.61
N ALA A 244 -15.62 10.44 -9.65
CA ALA A 244 -14.23 10.08 -9.89
C ALA A 244 -14.13 8.65 -10.42
N ILE A 245 -13.51 8.47 -11.58
CA ILE A 245 -13.16 7.17 -12.15
C ILE A 245 -11.76 6.80 -11.66
N LEU A 246 -11.63 5.57 -11.19
CA LEU A 246 -10.40 5.03 -10.61
C LEU A 246 -9.91 3.84 -11.43
N ASP A 247 -8.59 3.73 -11.54
CA ASP A 247 -7.93 2.58 -12.15
C ASP A 247 -8.22 1.34 -11.30
N SER A 248 -8.68 0.27 -11.95
CA SER A 248 -9.09 -0.97 -11.26
C SER A 248 -9.11 -2.15 -12.24
N GLY A 249 -9.71 -3.27 -11.82
CA GLY A 249 -9.87 -4.49 -12.61
C GLY A 249 -8.80 -5.54 -12.35
N LEU A 250 -7.67 -5.17 -11.76
CA LEU A 250 -6.66 -6.12 -11.30
C LEU A 250 -7.09 -6.80 -10.00
N THR A 251 -6.50 -7.96 -9.72
CA THR A 251 -6.71 -8.71 -8.47
C THR A 251 -5.43 -8.79 -7.64
N LEU A 252 -4.27 -8.91 -8.29
CA LEU A 252 -2.99 -8.61 -7.66
C LEU A 252 -2.85 -7.08 -7.50
N PRO A 253 -2.22 -6.61 -6.41
CA PRO A 253 -2.28 -5.20 -6.00
C PRO A 253 -1.52 -4.24 -6.91
N ASP A 254 -0.56 -4.73 -7.71
CA ASP A 254 0.33 -3.88 -8.51
C ASP A 254 0.43 -4.41 -9.94
N ALA A 255 0.31 -3.52 -10.93
CA ALA A 255 0.44 -3.81 -12.35
C ALA A 255 1.75 -4.54 -12.70
N LYS A 256 2.87 -4.23 -12.02
CA LYS A 256 4.17 -4.88 -12.24
C LYS A 256 4.13 -6.38 -11.95
N MET A 257 3.25 -6.83 -11.06
CA MET A 257 3.09 -8.26 -10.76
C MET A 257 2.56 -9.04 -11.96
N TYR A 258 1.95 -8.37 -12.94
CA TYR A 258 1.51 -8.97 -14.20
C TYR A 258 2.56 -8.85 -15.32
N THR A 259 3.32 -7.75 -15.35
CA THR A 259 4.15 -7.38 -16.50
C THR A 259 5.65 -7.65 -16.34
N ASP A 260 6.17 -7.66 -15.11
CA ASP A 260 7.59 -7.89 -14.83
C ASP A 260 7.94 -9.39 -14.92
N SER A 261 9.00 -9.71 -15.66
CA SER A 261 9.51 -11.06 -15.89
C SER A 261 10.44 -11.62 -14.79
N SER A 262 10.58 -10.92 -13.66
CA SER A 262 11.41 -11.40 -12.54
C SER A 262 10.95 -12.78 -12.04
N PRO A 263 11.88 -13.66 -11.59
CA PRO A 263 11.53 -14.99 -11.08
C PRO A 263 10.52 -14.97 -9.92
N GLU A 264 10.54 -13.91 -9.12
CA GLU A 264 9.61 -13.69 -8.01
C GLU A 264 8.18 -13.48 -8.52
N PHE A 265 7.96 -12.53 -9.45
CA PHE A 265 6.62 -12.29 -9.98
C PHE A 265 6.13 -13.43 -10.87
N GLU A 266 7.03 -14.14 -11.57
CA GLU A 266 6.65 -15.36 -12.26
C GLU A 266 6.13 -16.44 -11.30
N LYS A 267 6.74 -16.59 -10.13
CA LYS A 267 6.27 -17.51 -9.10
C LYS A 267 4.88 -17.11 -8.59
N ILE A 268 4.69 -15.83 -8.27
CA ILE A 268 3.38 -15.28 -7.84
C ILE A 268 2.32 -15.55 -8.91
N ARG A 269 2.57 -15.23 -10.19
CA ARG A 269 1.62 -15.48 -11.28
C ARG A 269 1.28 -16.95 -11.45
N ARG A 270 2.25 -17.87 -11.28
CA ARG A 270 1.99 -19.32 -11.33
C ARG A 270 1.08 -19.78 -10.20
N GLN A 271 1.26 -19.26 -8.98
CA GLN A 271 0.39 -19.59 -7.84
C GLN A 271 -0.99 -18.96 -8.01
N TYR A 272 -1.04 -17.67 -8.37
CA TYR A 272 -2.27 -16.95 -8.63
C TYR A 272 -3.13 -17.62 -9.72
N LYS A 273 -2.53 -18.11 -10.81
CA LYS A 273 -3.25 -18.87 -11.83
C LYS A 273 -4.00 -20.08 -11.28
N LYS A 274 -3.44 -20.79 -10.30
CA LYS A 274 -4.13 -21.93 -9.65
C LYS A 274 -5.34 -21.48 -8.86
N VAL A 275 -5.27 -20.32 -8.21
CA VAL A 275 -6.40 -19.71 -7.52
C VAL A 275 -7.51 -19.36 -8.52
N VAL A 276 -7.16 -18.68 -9.61
CA VAL A 276 -8.13 -18.32 -10.67
C VAL A 276 -8.82 -19.57 -11.23
N GLU A 277 -8.04 -20.61 -11.55
CA GLU A 277 -8.58 -21.90 -12.01
C GLU A 277 -9.53 -22.53 -10.97
N ARG A 278 -9.14 -22.54 -9.70
CA ARG A 278 -9.96 -23.11 -8.63
C ARG A 278 -11.27 -22.35 -8.44
N VAL A 279 -11.23 -21.01 -8.42
CA VAL A 279 -12.44 -20.17 -8.34
C VAL A 279 -13.37 -20.48 -9.51
N LEU A 280 -12.84 -20.56 -10.72
CA LEU A 280 -13.63 -20.88 -11.92
C LEU A 280 -14.24 -22.28 -11.87
N GLN A 281 -13.54 -23.28 -11.33
CA GLN A 281 -14.12 -24.61 -11.07
C GLN A 281 -15.30 -24.53 -10.08
N LEU A 282 -15.17 -23.74 -9.02
CA LEU A 282 -16.24 -23.55 -8.03
C LEU A 282 -17.49 -22.89 -8.62
N THR A 283 -17.38 -22.20 -9.75
CA THR A 283 -18.54 -21.69 -10.51
C THR A 283 -19.25 -22.73 -11.38
N GLY A 284 -18.84 -24.00 -11.32
CA GLY A 284 -19.44 -25.11 -12.05
C GLY A 284 -18.75 -25.48 -13.37
N LEU A 285 -17.61 -24.86 -13.70
CA LEU A 285 -16.81 -25.28 -14.86
C LEU A 285 -16.07 -26.59 -14.57
N ASN A 286 -16.02 -27.48 -15.55
CA ASN A 286 -15.18 -28.67 -15.43
C ASN A 286 -13.68 -28.30 -15.47
N PRO A 287 -12.76 -29.21 -15.08
CA PRO A 287 -11.33 -28.88 -14.99
C PRO A 287 -10.71 -28.34 -16.30
N VAL A 288 -11.12 -28.86 -17.45
CA VAL A 288 -10.60 -28.42 -18.76
C VAL A 288 -11.09 -27.01 -19.09
N GLN A 289 -12.39 -26.76 -18.90
CA GLN A 289 -13.02 -25.45 -19.10
C GLN A 289 -12.42 -24.40 -18.16
N ALA A 290 -12.28 -24.73 -16.87
CA ALA A 290 -11.75 -23.81 -15.87
C ALA A 290 -10.29 -23.43 -16.16
N LYS A 291 -9.46 -24.38 -16.60
CA LYS A 291 -8.06 -24.11 -16.98
C LYS A 291 -7.96 -23.16 -18.19
N ALA A 292 -8.81 -23.35 -19.20
CA ALA A 292 -8.88 -22.47 -20.36
C ALA A 292 -9.37 -21.06 -19.95
N ALA A 293 -10.50 -21.00 -19.24
CA ALA A 293 -11.06 -19.74 -18.74
C ALA A 293 -10.10 -19.01 -17.79
N ALA A 294 -9.28 -19.71 -17.00
CA ALA A 294 -8.27 -19.07 -16.15
C ALA A 294 -7.18 -18.38 -16.98
N ALA A 295 -6.74 -19.00 -18.08
CA ALA A 295 -5.77 -18.36 -18.99
C ALA A 295 -6.38 -17.12 -19.64
N ASP A 296 -7.65 -17.20 -20.05
CA ASP A 296 -8.37 -16.09 -20.67
C ASP A 296 -8.60 -14.93 -19.68
N ALA A 297 -9.05 -15.22 -18.45
CA ALA A 297 -9.24 -14.21 -17.41
C ALA A 297 -7.94 -13.48 -17.06
N LEU A 298 -6.83 -14.21 -16.92
CA LEU A 298 -5.51 -13.64 -16.68
C LEU A 298 -5.02 -12.81 -17.87
N SER A 299 -5.40 -13.16 -19.09
CA SER A 299 -5.03 -12.37 -20.28
C SER A 299 -5.69 -10.98 -20.25
N VAL A 300 -6.93 -10.90 -19.76
CA VAL A 300 -7.64 -9.63 -19.57
C VAL A 300 -7.01 -8.81 -18.46
N GLU A 301 -6.76 -9.39 -17.28
CA GLU A 301 -6.07 -8.66 -16.20
C GLU A 301 -4.67 -8.18 -16.63
N THR A 302 -3.93 -9.00 -17.38
CA THR A 302 -2.61 -8.61 -17.90
C THR A 302 -2.72 -7.48 -18.94
N ALA A 303 -3.77 -7.47 -19.76
CA ALA A 303 -4.03 -6.38 -20.69
C ALA A 303 -4.37 -5.08 -19.95
N ILE A 304 -5.20 -5.14 -18.91
CA ILE A 304 -5.50 -4.00 -18.03
C ILE A 304 -4.21 -3.49 -17.40
N ALA A 305 -3.39 -4.37 -16.82
CA ALA A 305 -2.16 -4.00 -16.13
C ALA A 305 -1.15 -3.27 -17.03
N LYS A 306 -1.11 -3.56 -18.34
CA LYS A 306 -0.26 -2.84 -19.30
C LYS A 306 -0.67 -1.38 -19.52
N HIS A 307 -1.91 -1.05 -19.16
CA HIS A 307 -2.48 0.30 -19.28
C HIS A 307 -2.68 0.98 -17.92
N THR A 308 -2.41 0.29 -16.80
CA THR A 308 -2.50 0.86 -15.46
C THR A 308 -1.21 1.61 -15.13
N LEU A 309 -1.33 2.85 -14.63
CA LEU A 309 -0.18 3.57 -14.12
C LEU A 309 0.43 2.87 -12.89
N PRO A 310 1.76 2.74 -12.83
CA PRO A 310 2.46 2.37 -11.60
C PRO A 310 2.13 3.33 -10.44
N ASP A 311 2.09 2.82 -9.21
CA ASP A 311 1.65 3.55 -8.02
C ASP A 311 2.40 4.87 -7.76
N ASP A 312 3.71 4.91 -8.05
CA ASP A 312 4.55 6.09 -7.87
C ASP A 312 4.17 7.21 -8.84
N LEU A 313 3.89 6.87 -10.09
CA LEU A 313 3.39 7.80 -11.11
C LEU A 313 1.94 8.18 -10.82
N LEU A 314 1.09 7.22 -10.47
CA LEU A 314 -0.31 7.45 -10.13
C LEU A 314 -0.44 8.45 -8.99
N ARG A 315 0.40 8.38 -7.94
CA ARG A 315 0.38 9.34 -6.82
C ARG A 315 0.50 10.79 -7.28
N THR A 316 1.37 11.06 -8.25
CA THR A 316 1.67 12.42 -8.75
C THR A 316 0.85 12.85 -9.96
N ALA A 317 0.11 11.92 -10.58
CA ALA A 317 -0.70 12.22 -11.75
C ALA A 317 -1.77 13.28 -11.43
N LYS A 318 -2.03 14.17 -12.40
CA LYS A 318 -3.02 15.25 -12.27
C LYS A 318 -4.34 14.80 -12.86
N ALA A 319 -5.38 14.82 -12.04
CA ALA A 319 -6.72 14.51 -12.50
C ALA A 319 -7.26 15.61 -13.42
N LYS A 320 -8.07 15.20 -14.39
CA LYS A 320 -8.73 16.06 -15.37
C LYS A 320 -10.24 15.88 -15.30
N HIS A 321 -10.94 16.98 -15.53
CA HIS A 321 -12.39 17.01 -15.62
C HIS A 321 -12.86 16.69 -17.04
N TYR A 322 -13.94 15.94 -17.13
CA TYR A 322 -14.59 15.55 -18.36
C TYR A 322 -16.10 15.76 -18.24
N ASN A 323 -16.71 16.20 -19.33
CA ASN A 323 -18.13 15.90 -19.56
C ASN A 323 -18.27 14.49 -20.17
N MET A 324 -19.48 13.95 -20.15
CA MET A 324 -19.75 12.58 -20.63
C MET A 324 -19.44 12.41 -22.13
N ALA A 325 -19.64 13.46 -22.94
CA ALA A 325 -19.38 13.39 -24.37
C ALA A 325 -17.88 13.24 -24.65
N ASP A 326 -17.03 14.01 -23.96
CA ASP A 326 -15.58 13.96 -24.13
C ASP A 326 -14.98 12.68 -23.53
N LEU A 327 -15.49 12.21 -22.40
CA LEU A 327 -15.13 10.89 -21.87
C LEU A 327 -15.46 9.76 -22.87
N ASN A 328 -16.63 9.83 -23.51
CA ASN A 328 -17.03 8.84 -24.50
C ASN A 328 -16.20 8.93 -25.79
N LYS A 329 -15.67 10.10 -26.15
CA LYS A 329 -14.69 10.21 -27.26
C LYS A 329 -13.34 9.59 -26.89
N LEU A 330 -12.93 9.70 -25.63
CA LEU A 330 -11.68 9.12 -25.11
C LEU A 330 -11.75 7.57 -25.12
N ALA A 331 -12.87 7.01 -24.65
CA ALA A 331 -13.04 5.56 -24.52
C ALA A 331 -14.36 5.07 -25.18
N PRO A 332 -14.51 5.19 -26.51
CA PRO A 332 -15.80 4.99 -27.20
C PRO A 332 -16.33 3.56 -27.11
N LYS A 333 -15.45 2.57 -26.94
CA LYS A 333 -15.83 1.17 -26.84
C LYS A 333 -16.11 0.74 -25.40
N LEU A 334 -15.96 1.60 -24.39
CA LEU A 334 -16.33 1.19 -23.03
C LEU A 334 -17.85 1.29 -22.80
N GLY A 335 -18.55 2.14 -23.56
CA GLY A 335 -19.98 2.35 -23.37
C GLY A 335 -20.32 3.11 -22.08
N PHE A 336 -19.42 3.98 -21.60
CA PHE A 336 -19.59 4.76 -20.36
C PHE A 336 -20.99 5.38 -20.19
N PRO A 337 -21.57 6.10 -21.18
CA PRO A 337 -22.90 6.69 -21.01
C PRO A 337 -23.97 5.66 -20.65
N THR A 338 -23.90 4.47 -21.25
CA THR A 338 -24.82 3.35 -20.99
C THR A 338 -24.56 2.74 -19.63
N ILE A 339 -23.29 2.50 -19.26
CA ILE A 339 -22.93 1.96 -17.94
C ILE A 339 -23.47 2.87 -16.83
N ILE A 340 -23.13 4.16 -16.89
CA ILE A 340 -23.54 5.15 -15.89
C ILE A 340 -25.07 5.27 -15.81
N LYS A 341 -25.77 5.25 -16.96
CA LYS A 341 -27.24 5.22 -16.99
C LYS A 341 -27.80 3.99 -16.29
N LEU A 342 -27.28 2.80 -16.56
CA LEU A 342 -27.76 1.54 -15.97
C LEU A 342 -27.44 1.42 -14.46
N MET A 343 -26.37 2.07 -13.99
CA MET A 343 -26.09 2.22 -12.57
C MET A 343 -27.05 3.19 -11.86
N GLY A 344 -27.83 3.99 -12.60
CA GLY A 344 -28.80 4.93 -12.06
C GLY A 344 -28.35 6.39 -12.07
N GLY A 345 -27.26 6.73 -12.78
CA GLY A 345 -26.70 8.08 -12.85
C GLY A 345 -26.88 8.79 -14.21
N PRO A 346 -28.04 8.77 -14.89
CA PRO A 346 -28.17 9.25 -16.28
C PRO A 346 -27.85 10.74 -16.51
N HIS A 347 -27.69 11.53 -15.44
CA HIS A 347 -27.38 12.96 -15.48
C HIS A 347 -25.90 13.28 -15.26
N VAL A 348 -25.09 12.30 -14.85
CA VAL A 348 -23.64 12.49 -14.61
C VAL A 348 -22.95 12.92 -15.90
N GLY A 349 -22.20 14.01 -15.86
CA GLY A 349 -21.46 14.57 -16.98
C GLY A 349 -22.30 15.04 -18.17
N LYS A 350 -23.64 15.05 -18.08
CA LYS A 350 -24.51 15.35 -19.23
C LYS A 350 -24.47 16.83 -19.62
N THR A 351 -24.48 17.71 -18.62
CA THR A 351 -24.47 19.18 -18.79
C THR A 351 -23.37 19.86 -17.97
N THR A 352 -22.51 19.06 -17.34
CA THR A 352 -21.42 19.49 -16.47
C THR A 352 -20.17 18.69 -16.79
N ASP A 353 -19.02 19.18 -16.33
CA ASP A 353 -17.71 18.54 -16.40
C ASP A 353 -17.40 17.74 -15.12
N ASN A 354 -18.42 17.19 -14.45
CA ASN A 354 -18.28 16.60 -13.11
C ASN A 354 -17.74 15.17 -13.10
N ILE A 355 -17.06 14.72 -14.16
CA ILE A 355 -16.37 13.43 -14.17
C ILE A 355 -14.89 13.69 -14.03
N LEU A 356 -14.28 13.12 -12.99
CA LEU A 356 -12.86 13.28 -12.71
C LEU A 356 -12.14 11.99 -13.09
N CYS A 357 -11.09 12.08 -13.91
CA CYS A 357 -10.25 10.94 -14.27
C CYS A 357 -8.77 11.31 -14.12
N LYS A 358 -8.00 10.42 -13.45
CA LYS A 358 -6.58 10.64 -13.20
C LYS A 358 -5.69 10.16 -14.34
N ASP A 359 -6.07 9.06 -14.98
CA ASP A 359 -5.33 8.49 -16.11
C ASP A 359 -6.23 8.30 -17.34
N SER A 360 -6.05 9.18 -18.32
CA SER A 360 -6.74 9.06 -19.59
C SER A 360 -6.24 7.88 -20.43
N GLN A 361 -4.96 7.50 -20.30
CA GLN A 361 -4.36 6.40 -21.08
C GLN A 361 -4.90 5.04 -20.60
N PHE A 362 -5.15 4.89 -19.31
CA PHE A 362 -5.88 3.74 -18.77
C PHE A 362 -7.23 3.56 -19.47
N LEU A 363 -8.03 4.62 -19.60
CA LEU A 363 -9.35 4.54 -20.25
C LEU A 363 -9.28 4.23 -21.75
N GLU A 364 -8.30 4.80 -22.46
CA GLU A 364 -8.02 4.45 -23.86
C GLU A 364 -7.64 2.97 -23.99
N GLY A 365 -6.81 2.47 -23.06
CA GLY A 365 -6.43 1.07 -22.95
C GLY A 365 -7.62 0.15 -22.73
N LEU A 366 -8.52 0.49 -21.79
CA LEU A 366 -9.77 -0.25 -21.59
C LEU A 366 -10.63 -0.28 -22.85
N SER A 367 -10.77 0.85 -23.54
CA SER A 367 -11.50 0.94 -24.81
C SER A 367 -10.87 0.01 -25.88
N SER A 368 -9.55 -0.09 -25.92
CA SER A 368 -8.85 -1.06 -26.78
C SER A 368 -9.19 -2.51 -26.42
N ILE A 369 -9.18 -2.85 -25.13
CA ILE A 369 -9.53 -4.19 -24.62
C ILE A 369 -10.97 -4.60 -25.01
N MET A 370 -11.92 -3.67 -25.01
CA MET A 370 -13.30 -3.92 -25.45
C MET A 370 -13.46 -4.19 -26.96
N SER A 371 -12.40 -4.04 -27.74
CA SER A 371 -12.42 -4.28 -29.20
C SER A 371 -12.36 -5.75 -29.60
N SER A 372 -12.20 -6.68 -28.66
CA SER A 372 -12.07 -8.10 -28.97
C SER A 372 -13.28 -8.59 -29.78
N PRO A 373 -13.08 -9.22 -30.95
CA PRO A 373 -14.18 -9.76 -31.76
C PRO A 373 -14.86 -10.95 -31.09
N THR A 374 -14.23 -11.52 -30.05
CA THR A 374 -14.79 -12.63 -29.28
C THR A 374 -14.94 -12.26 -27.81
N PHE A 375 -16.08 -12.61 -27.23
CA PHE A 375 -16.40 -12.26 -25.83
C PHE A 375 -15.87 -13.28 -24.81
N TRP A 376 -15.23 -14.37 -25.25
CA TRP A 376 -14.82 -15.47 -24.37
C TRP A 376 -13.92 -15.01 -23.22
N ALA A 377 -12.92 -14.17 -23.53
CA ALA A 377 -12.02 -13.66 -22.50
C ALA A 377 -12.71 -12.71 -21.51
N HIS A 378 -13.61 -11.85 -22.01
CA HIS A 378 -14.43 -11.01 -21.15
C HIS A 378 -15.36 -11.85 -20.26
N LYS A 379 -16.00 -12.89 -20.80
CA LYS A 379 -16.83 -13.82 -20.01
C LYS A 379 -16.02 -14.47 -18.90
N ALA A 380 -14.85 -15.02 -19.23
CA ALA A 380 -13.98 -15.67 -18.27
C ALA A 380 -13.53 -14.71 -17.16
N TYR A 381 -13.10 -13.51 -17.54
CA TYR A 381 -12.72 -12.45 -16.60
C TYR A 381 -13.88 -12.04 -15.69
N LEU A 382 -15.05 -11.69 -16.25
CA LEU A 382 -16.22 -11.28 -15.46
C LEU A 382 -16.69 -12.40 -14.51
N ARG A 383 -16.67 -13.66 -14.99
CA ARG A 383 -17.01 -14.84 -14.19
C ARG A 383 -16.07 -15.01 -13.00
N PHE A 384 -14.76 -14.85 -13.23
CA PHE A 384 -13.78 -14.85 -12.15
C PHE A 384 -14.00 -13.68 -11.19
N LYS A 385 -14.14 -12.44 -11.69
CA LYS A 385 -14.26 -11.24 -10.84
C LYS A 385 -15.51 -11.27 -9.95
N VAL A 386 -16.66 -11.73 -10.45
CA VAL A 386 -17.87 -11.84 -9.61
C VAL A 386 -17.73 -12.94 -8.56
N ALA A 387 -17.16 -14.10 -8.92
CA ALA A 387 -16.98 -15.20 -7.99
C ALA A 387 -15.92 -14.92 -6.92
N TYR A 388 -14.81 -14.26 -7.30
CA TYR A 388 -13.75 -13.86 -6.40
C TYR A 388 -14.16 -12.67 -5.53
N GLY A 389 -14.74 -11.62 -6.13
CA GLY A 389 -15.16 -10.40 -5.44
C GLY A 389 -16.24 -10.62 -4.39
N LEU A 390 -17.15 -11.58 -4.62
CA LEU A 390 -18.17 -11.99 -3.64
C LEU A 390 -17.73 -13.21 -2.80
N GLY A 391 -16.52 -13.73 -3.02
CA GLY A 391 -16.06 -15.00 -2.46
C GLY A 391 -16.05 -15.05 -0.94
N SER A 392 -15.88 -13.88 -0.27
CA SER A 392 -15.95 -13.80 1.19
C SER A 392 -17.35 -14.07 1.75
N ASP A 393 -18.39 -13.95 0.94
CA ASP A 393 -19.80 -14.09 1.36
C ASP A 393 -20.44 -15.39 0.89
N LEU A 394 -19.68 -16.22 0.17
CA LEU A 394 -20.04 -17.56 -0.28
C LEU A 394 -19.50 -18.64 0.68
N SER A 395 -19.57 -19.91 0.26
CA SER A 395 -19.06 -21.05 1.04
C SER A 395 -17.56 -20.95 1.34
N SER A 396 -17.13 -21.71 2.34
CA SER A 396 -15.75 -21.82 2.81
C SER A 396 -14.72 -22.05 1.70
N GLU A 397 -15.08 -22.82 0.67
CA GLU A 397 -14.21 -23.08 -0.49
C GLU A 397 -13.87 -21.81 -1.30
N PHE A 398 -14.82 -20.87 -1.43
CA PHE A 398 -14.58 -19.57 -2.07
C PHE A 398 -13.76 -18.65 -1.17
N LEU A 399 -14.13 -18.54 0.11
CA LEU A 399 -13.40 -17.72 1.09
C LEU A 399 -11.92 -18.13 1.13
N LYS A 400 -11.63 -19.43 1.11
CA LYS A 400 -10.28 -19.97 1.08
C LYS A 400 -9.46 -19.44 -0.09
N GLN A 401 -10.06 -19.26 -1.28
CA GLN A 401 -9.33 -18.74 -2.44
C GLN A 401 -8.92 -17.26 -2.27
N GLY A 402 -9.76 -16.45 -1.61
CA GLY A 402 -9.39 -15.07 -1.27
C GLY A 402 -8.23 -15.01 -0.27
N LEU A 403 -8.25 -15.89 0.74
CA LEU A 403 -7.17 -16.01 1.72
C LEU A 403 -5.86 -16.52 1.10
N GLU A 404 -5.96 -17.43 0.11
CA GLU A 404 -4.80 -17.96 -0.61
C GLU A 404 -4.06 -16.87 -1.39
N VAL A 405 -4.76 -15.90 -1.99
CA VAL A 405 -4.08 -14.76 -2.65
C VAL A 405 -3.31 -13.93 -1.62
N GLY A 406 -3.91 -13.67 -0.45
CA GLY A 406 -3.20 -13.03 0.66
C GLY A 406 -1.94 -13.80 1.05
N HIS A 407 -2.06 -15.13 1.22
CA HIS A 407 -0.94 -16.00 1.54
C HIS A 407 0.16 -15.98 0.47
N ILE A 408 -0.19 -15.95 -0.82
CA ILE A 408 0.79 -15.87 -1.92
C ILE A 408 1.61 -14.58 -1.81
N LEU A 409 0.97 -13.47 -1.43
CA LEU A 409 1.61 -12.15 -1.38
C LEU A 409 2.44 -11.94 -0.10
N THR A 410 1.97 -12.47 1.02
CA THR A 410 2.56 -12.17 2.33
C THR A 410 3.33 -13.33 2.96
N GLY A 411 3.15 -14.55 2.46
CA GLY A 411 3.65 -15.78 3.07
C GLY A 411 2.89 -16.24 4.32
N VAL A 412 1.84 -15.52 4.72
CA VAL A 412 1.09 -15.75 5.95
C VAL A 412 -0.34 -16.17 5.64
N MET A 413 -0.80 -17.24 6.28
CA MET A 413 -2.20 -17.64 6.17
C MET A 413 -3.06 -16.88 7.17
N HIS A 414 -3.84 -15.92 6.68
CA HIS A 414 -4.70 -15.07 7.52
C HIS A 414 -6.00 -15.79 7.92
N GLU A 415 -5.93 -16.66 8.93
CA GLU A 415 -7.12 -17.34 9.48
C GLU A 415 -7.79 -16.53 10.58
N THR A 416 -8.70 -15.65 10.19
CA THR A 416 -9.47 -14.85 11.16
C THR A 416 -10.69 -15.64 11.67
N PRO A 417 -10.95 -15.70 13.00
CA PRO A 417 -12.16 -16.32 13.54
C PRO A 417 -13.44 -15.75 12.92
N ARG A 418 -14.43 -16.61 12.64
CA ARG A 418 -15.65 -16.22 11.88
C ARG A 418 -16.34 -14.98 12.45
N TRP A 419 -16.47 -14.88 13.77
CA TRP A 419 -17.11 -13.72 14.42
C TRP A 419 -16.41 -12.40 14.10
N ARG A 420 -15.07 -12.42 13.98
CA ARG A 420 -14.27 -11.23 13.70
C ARG A 420 -14.44 -10.82 12.25
N LYS A 421 -14.36 -11.77 11.29
CA LYS A 421 -14.75 -11.55 9.89
C LYS A 421 -16.14 -10.91 9.79
N CYS A 422 -17.13 -11.49 10.48
CA CYS A 422 -18.51 -11.00 10.40
C CYS A 422 -18.69 -9.63 11.05
N TYR A 423 -18.00 -9.36 12.16
CA TYR A 423 -17.99 -8.03 12.77
C TYR A 423 -17.36 -7.00 11.81
N ASP A 424 -16.21 -7.32 11.22
CA ASP A 424 -15.51 -6.41 10.31
C ASP A 424 -16.30 -6.17 9.03
N SER A 425 -16.91 -7.22 8.47
CA SER A 425 -17.82 -7.08 7.32
C SER A 425 -19.05 -6.23 7.66
N THR A 426 -19.62 -6.37 8.86
CA THR A 426 -20.73 -5.52 9.33
C THR A 426 -20.27 -4.06 9.46
N LYS A 427 -19.10 -3.83 10.06
CA LYS A 427 -18.50 -2.50 10.24
C LYS A 427 -18.22 -1.82 8.90
N SER A 428 -17.70 -2.56 7.91
CA SER A 428 -17.37 -2.00 6.59
C SER A 428 -18.61 -1.71 5.75
N ASN A 429 -19.64 -2.57 5.81
CA ASN A 429 -20.85 -2.40 4.98
C ASN A 429 -21.90 -1.49 5.64
N LEU A 430 -21.92 -1.39 6.96
CA LEU A 430 -22.88 -0.60 7.74
C LEU A 430 -22.17 0.25 8.81
N PRO A 431 -21.19 1.09 8.42
CA PRO A 431 -20.34 1.81 9.37
C PRO A 431 -21.14 2.68 10.34
N ASP A 432 -22.15 3.40 9.84
CA ASP A 432 -22.97 4.29 10.67
C ASP A 432 -23.81 3.52 11.69
N GLU A 433 -24.32 2.34 11.33
CA GLU A 433 -25.14 1.54 12.25
C GLU A 433 -24.29 0.97 13.38
N VAL A 434 -23.06 0.52 13.07
CA VAL A 434 -22.09 0.09 14.09
C VAL A 434 -21.59 1.29 14.92
N ALA A 435 -21.36 2.44 14.29
CA ALA A 435 -20.90 3.66 14.97
C ALA A 435 -21.92 4.16 16.00
N LYS A 436 -23.23 4.14 15.70
CA LYS A 436 -24.27 4.49 16.69
C LYS A 436 -24.19 3.63 17.95
N ILE A 437 -23.94 2.33 17.79
CA ILE A 437 -23.76 1.40 18.92
C ILE A 437 -22.51 1.77 19.72
N PHE A 438 -21.40 2.07 19.04
CA PHE A 438 -20.15 2.50 19.67
C PHE A 438 -20.32 3.80 20.46
N VAL A 439 -20.81 4.86 19.81
CA VAL A 439 -20.95 6.20 20.41
C VAL A 439 -21.80 6.14 21.66
N LYS A 440 -22.95 5.45 21.60
CA LYS A 440 -23.86 5.30 22.74
C LYS A 440 -23.20 4.64 23.97
N LYS A 441 -22.23 3.75 23.76
CA LYS A 441 -21.67 2.91 24.82
C LYS A 441 -20.28 3.35 25.29
N TYR A 442 -19.48 3.93 24.41
CA TYR A 442 -18.05 4.12 24.63
C TYR A 442 -17.52 5.53 24.34
N LEU A 443 -18.35 6.45 23.83
CA LEU A 443 -17.92 7.82 23.54
C LEU A 443 -18.71 8.85 24.37
N PRO A 444 -18.37 9.04 25.66
CA PRO A 444 -18.99 10.08 26.47
C PRO A 444 -18.61 11.47 25.94
N LYS A 445 -19.51 12.45 26.10
CA LYS A 445 -19.31 13.83 25.65
C LYS A 445 -18.00 14.44 26.15
N GLN A 446 -17.60 14.15 27.39
CA GLN A 446 -16.34 14.65 27.97
C GLN A 446 -15.12 14.31 27.10
N ASN A 447 -15.06 13.13 26.48
CA ASN A 447 -13.95 12.76 25.61
C ASN A 447 -13.94 13.57 24.31
N ILE A 448 -15.13 13.96 23.81
CA ILE A 448 -15.27 14.83 22.65
C ILE A 448 -14.76 16.23 23.00
N ASP A 449 -15.17 16.77 24.14
CA ASP A 449 -14.78 18.11 24.59
C ASP A 449 -13.25 18.24 24.75
N VAL A 450 -12.60 17.24 25.36
CA VAL A 450 -11.14 17.19 25.49
C VAL A 450 -10.44 17.10 24.12
N ALA A 451 -10.99 16.31 23.19
CA ALA A 451 -10.43 16.20 21.84
C ALA A 451 -10.57 17.51 21.04
N GLU A 452 -11.69 18.22 21.19
CA GLU A 452 -11.91 19.53 20.59
C GLU A 452 -10.94 20.58 21.13
N GLU A 453 -10.73 20.63 22.46
CA GLU A 453 -9.76 21.52 23.09
C GLU A 453 -8.33 21.25 22.59
N MET A 454 -7.94 19.98 22.49
CA MET A 454 -6.65 19.58 21.94
C MET A 454 -6.50 20.01 20.49
N LEU A 455 -7.53 19.82 19.65
CA LEU A 455 -7.50 20.27 18.25
C LEU A 455 -7.34 21.79 18.14
N GLN A 456 -8.05 22.57 18.96
CA GLN A 456 -7.90 24.02 18.97
C GLN A 456 -6.49 24.44 19.41
N SER A 457 -5.94 23.77 20.43
CA SER A 457 -4.59 24.03 20.90
C SER A 457 -3.53 23.76 19.82
N ILE A 458 -3.67 22.66 19.08
CA ILE A 458 -2.80 22.34 17.93
C ILE A 458 -2.93 23.40 16.83
N ARG A 459 -4.16 23.81 16.47
CA ARG A 459 -4.39 24.85 15.45
C ARG A 459 -3.76 26.19 15.85
N LEU A 460 -3.88 26.57 17.11
CA LEU A 460 -3.26 27.79 17.63
C LEU A 460 -1.74 27.71 17.58
N GLN A 461 -1.16 26.57 17.98
CA GLN A 461 0.28 26.39 17.93
C GLN A 461 0.82 26.36 16.50
N PHE A 462 0.11 25.71 15.57
CA PHE A 462 0.44 25.74 14.15
C PHE A 462 0.51 27.18 13.62
N LYS A 463 -0.50 28.02 13.91
CA LYS A 463 -0.49 29.44 13.50
C LYS A 463 0.71 30.21 14.06
N LYS A 464 1.08 29.96 15.32
CA LYS A 464 2.25 30.60 15.96
C LYS A 464 3.57 30.19 15.32
N VAL A 465 3.73 28.91 15.01
CA VAL A 465 4.92 28.39 14.34
C VAL A 465 5.01 28.98 12.94
N MET A 466 3.95 28.84 12.14
CA MET A 466 3.87 29.33 10.76
C MET A 466 4.14 30.83 10.64
N ALA A 467 3.73 31.64 11.62
CA ALA A 467 4.02 33.07 11.62
C ALA A 467 5.53 33.39 11.60
N ASN A 468 6.38 32.51 12.10
CA ASN A 468 7.82 32.71 12.27
C ASN A 468 8.69 31.81 11.35
N GLU A 469 8.10 31.14 10.34
CA GLU A 469 8.82 30.22 9.44
C GLU A 469 9.60 30.92 8.32
N ASP A 470 10.92 31.07 8.47
CA ASP A 470 11.74 31.89 7.56
C ASP A 470 11.91 31.34 6.12
N TRP A 471 11.64 30.05 5.89
CA TRP A 471 11.76 29.44 4.56
C TRP A 471 10.59 29.77 3.62
N MET A 472 9.49 30.31 4.14
CA MET A 472 8.30 30.65 3.36
C MET A 472 8.20 32.14 3.03
N GLU A 473 7.90 32.44 1.77
CA GLU A 473 7.53 33.79 1.34
C GLU A 473 6.34 34.33 2.15
N PRO A 474 6.30 35.65 2.45
CA PRO A 474 5.23 36.24 3.24
C PRO A 474 3.82 35.98 2.70
N ALA A 475 3.66 35.94 1.37
CA ALA A 475 2.36 35.69 0.73
C ALA A 475 1.86 34.26 0.99
N THR A 476 2.72 33.26 0.80
CA THR A 476 2.40 31.84 1.08
C THR A 476 2.13 31.61 2.56
N ARG A 477 2.91 32.26 3.45
CA ARG A 477 2.70 32.21 4.90
C ARG A 477 1.33 32.75 5.30
N LYS A 478 0.91 33.88 4.72
CA LYS A 478 -0.41 34.47 4.95
C LYS A 478 -1.53 33.52 4.53
N LEU A 479 -1.40 32.89 3.35
CA LEU A 479 -2.37 31.90 2.86
C LEU A 479 -2.44 30.65 3.76
N ALA A 480 -1.32 30.19 4.31
CA ALA A 480 -1.30 29.01 5.20
C ALA A 480 -1.91 29.28 6.59
N ILE A 481 -1.94 30.54 7.04
CA ILE A 481 -2.54 30.95 8.33
C ILE A 481 -4.06 31.17 8.21
N GLN A 482 -4.50 31.61 7.01
CA GLN A 482 -5.90 31.80 6.66
C GLN A 482 -6.64 30.46 6.69
#